data_AF-A0A2T6CYI0-F1
#
_entry.id   AF-A0A2T6CYI0-F1
#
_cell.length_a   1.000
_cell.length_b   1.000
_cell.length_c   1.000
_cell.angle_alpha   90.00
_cell.angle_beta   90.00
_cell.angle_gamma   90.00
#
_symmetry.space_group_name_H-M   'P 1'
#
loop_
_entity.id
_entity.type
_entity.pdbx_description
1 polymer ?
#
loop_
_entity_poly.entity_id
_entity_poly.type
_entity_poly.pdbx_seq_one_letter_code
_entity_poly.pdbx_strand_id
1 'polypeptide(L)'
;MEIIVTFLTEAVPRPVSFGVEGNDGALAEFYGIIRQEEAGERIAGLNYEIYADMAEKEIRRILGELRESFPCRKVMVIHRHGFVPVGDAAIYVGVLSRHRQEGFGLLSAFMDRLKKDVPIWKVGAVSC
;
A
#
# COMPACT_ATOMS: atom_id res chain seq x y z
N MET A 1 15.35 1.07 9.00
CA MET A 1 14.09 1.20 8.26
C MET A 1 12.94 1.02 9.22
N GLU A 2 12.24 2.10 9.55
CA GLU A 2 10.98 2.10 10.29
C GLU A 2 9.86 1.58 9.37
N ILE A 3 9.00 0.69 9.87
CA ILE A 3 7.89 0.12 9.11
C ILE A 3 6.59 0.35 9.89
N ILE A 4 5.69 1.13 9.30
CA ILE A 4 4.35 1.40 9.81
C ILE A 4 3.35 0.66 8.92
N VAL A 5 2.53 -0.20 9.51
CA VAL A 5 1.44 -0.91 8.82
C VAL A 5 0.15 -0.54 9.51
N THR A 6 -0.88 -0.18 8.74
CA THR A 6 -2.18 0.23 9.27
C THR A 6 -3.30 -0.34 8.41
N PHE A 7 -4.33 -0.87 9.07
CA PHE A 7 -5.54 -1.34 8.43
C PHE A 7 -6.70 -0.45 8.85
N LEU A 8 -7.47 0.05 7.88
CA LEU A 8 -8.56 1.00 8.09
C LEU A 8 -9.82 0.54 7.38
N THR A 9 -10.98 1.06 7.77
CA THR A 9 -12.22 0.95 6.99
C THR A 9 -12.55 2.26 6.28
N GLU A 10 -12.20 3.40 6.88
CA GLU A 10 -12.31 4.73 6.27
C GLU A 10 -11.31 4.98 5.12
N ALA A 11 -11.54 6.08 4.40
CA ALA A 11 -10.68 6.52 3.31
C ALA A 11 -9.24 6.79 3.78
N VAL A 12 -8.27 6.42 2.95
CA VAL A 12 -6.87 6.75 3.21
C VAL A 12 -6.71 8.27 3.23
N PRO A 13 -6.08 8.86 4.27
CA PRO A 13 -5.81 10.29 4.33
C PRO A 13 -5.04 10.78 3.10
N ARG A 14 -5.37 11.98 2.62
CA ARG A 14 -4.64 12.66 1.54
C ARG A 14 -4.46 14.14 1.90
N PRO A 15 -3.22 14.63 2.11
CA PRO A 15 -1.95 13.88 2.09
C PRO A 15 -1.79 12.96 3.31
N VAL A 16 -0.95 11.93 3.19
CA VAL A 16 -0.47 11.15 4.34
C VAL A 16 0.76 11.84 4.92
N SER A 17 0.84 11.96 6.25
CA SER A 17 1.95 12.65 6.93
C SER A 17 3.12 11.70 7.25
N PHE A 18 4.35 12.07 6.88
CA PHE A 18 5.54 11.21 7.00
C PHE A 18 6.55 11.64 8.05
N GLY A 19 6.50 12.89 8.51
CA GLY A 19 7.54 13.48 9.37
C GLY A 19 8.91 13.44 8.70
N VAL A 20 9.11 14.30 7.68
CA VAL A 20 10.35 14.38 6.89
C VAL A 20 11.49 14.96 7.73
N GLU A 21 12.68 14.37 7.64
CA GLU A 21 13.89 14.77 8.35
C GLU A 21 14.98 15.23 7.36
N GLY A 22 16.04 15.88 7.86
CA GLY A 22 17.06 16.52 7.02
C GLY A 22 17.85 15.60 6.07
N ASN A 23 17.82 14.28 6.29
CA ASN A 23 18.49 13.30 5.43
C ASN A 23 17.55 12.63 4.40
N ASP A 24 16.25 12.96 4.42
CA ASP A 24 15.27 12.42 3.49
C ASP A 24 15.27 13.26 2.21
N GLY A 25 15.76 12.69 1.11
CA GLY A 25 15.84 13.36 -0.19
C GLY A 25 14.75 12.97 -1.18
N ALA A 26 13.94 11.95 -0.86
CA ALA A 26 12.81 11.53 -1.67
C ALA A 26 11.70 10.86 -0.85
N LEU A 27 10.46 11.22 -1.14
CA LEU A 27 9.25 10.49 -0.77
C LEU A 27 8.60 9.93 -2.04
N ALA A 28 8.55 8.61 -2.18
CA ALA A 28 7.86 7.93 -3.27
C ALA A 28 6.54 7.37 -2.76
N GLU A 29 5.45 7.70 -3.42
CA GLU A 29 4.09 7.35 -2.97
C GLU A 29 3.33 6.59 -4.06
N PHE A 30 2.52 5.62 -3.62
CA PHE A 30 1.61 4.87 -4.47
C PHE A 30 0.26 4.75 -3.81
N TYR A 31 -0.79 5.02 -4.58
CA TYR A 31 -2.18 4.81 -4.21
C TYR A 31 -2.80 3.81 -5.19
N GLY A 32 -3.22 2.65 -4.69
CA GLY A 32 -3.99 1.68 -5.47
C GLY A 32 -5.46 2.09 -5.55
N ILE A 33 -5.79 2.90 -6.55
CA ILE A 33 -7.12 3.50 -6.72
C ILE A 33 -8.09 2.52 -7.41
N ILE A 34 -9.32 2.43 -6.89
CA ILE A 34 -10.39 1.65 -7.49
C ILE A 34 -10.90 2.33 -8.76
N ARG A 35 -10.86 1.60 -9.87
CA ARG A 35 -11.34 2.05 -11.18
C ARG A 35 -12.83 1.77 -11.31
N GLN A 36 -13.50 2.50 -12.20
CA GLN A 36 -14.95 2.41 -12.42
C GLN A 36 -15.41 1.10 -13.08
N GLU A 37 -14.48 0.29 -13.61
CA GLU A 37 -14.80 -0.93 -14.33
C GLU A 37 -14.00 -2.13 -13.81
N GLU A 38 -14.67 -3.27 -13.70
CA GLU A 38 -14.09 -4.57 -13.40
C GLU A 38 -14.64 -5.62 -14.36
N ALA A 39 -13.75 -6.37 -15.01
CA ALA A 39 -14.13 -7.42 -15.97
C ALA A 39 -15.12 -6.96 -17.08
N GLY A 40 -15.09 -5.68 -17.44
CA GLY A 40 -15.94 -5.07 -18.47
C GLY A 40 -17.26 -4.48 -17.94
N GLU A 41 -17.56 -4.62 -16.65
CA GLU A 41 -18.79 -4.11 -16.04
C GLU A 41 -18.51 -2.89 -15.16
N ARG A 42 -19.46 -1.96 -15.11
CA ARG A 42 -19.39 -0.79 -14.21
C ARG A 42 -19.67 -1.20 -12.77
N ILE A 43 -18.85 -0.69 -11.87
CA ILE A 43 -18.91 -0.99 -10.44
C ILE A 43 -18.99 0.30 -9.63
N ALA A 44 -19.66 0.24 -8.48
CA ALA A 44 -19.64 1.28 -7.45
C ALA A 44 -18.39 1.20 -6.56
N GLY A 45 -17.77 0.02 -6.45
CA GLY A 45 -16.58 -0.20 -5.65
C GLY A 45 -16.23 -1.67 -5.48
N LEU A 46 -15.25 -1.97 -4.64
CA LEU A 46 -14.78 -3.32 -4.32
C LEU A 46 -14.85 -3.60 -2.83
N ASN A 47 -15.18 -4.83 -2.46
CA ASN A 47 -15.07 -5.32 -1.08
C ASN A 47 -13.76 -6.08 -0.87
N TYR A 48 -13.06 -5.74 0.22
CA TYR A 48 -11.82 -6.40 0.63
C TYR A 48 -11.97 -7.08 1.98
N GLU A 49 -11.45 -8.30 2.07
CA GLU A 49 -11.24 -9.02 3.33
C GLU A 49 -9.75 -9.17 3.59
N ILE A 50 -9.40 -9.14 4.88
CA ILE A 50 -8.02 -9.24 5.30
C ILE A 50 -7.90 -10.07 6.57
N TYR A 51 -6.92 -10.96 6.58
CA TYR A 51 -6.43 -11.52 7.83
C TYR A 51 -5.30 -10.64 8.37
N ALA A 52 -5.66 -9.61 9.14
CA ALA A 52 -4.77 -8.50 9.52
C ALA A 52 -3.43 -8.97 10.12
N ASP A 53 -3.46 -9.89 11.09
CA ASP A 53 -2.24 -10.36 11.76
C ASP A 53 -1.26 -11.04 10.80
N MET A 54 -1.78 -11.84 9.86
CA MET A 54 -0.96 -12.54 8.88
C MET A 54 -0.47 -11.58 7.80
N ALA A 55 -1.34 -10.68 7.35
CA ALA A 55 -0.98 -9.65 6.37
C ALA A 55 0.12 -8.73 6.91
N GLU A 56 0.04 -8.27 8.16
CA GLU A 56 1.09 -7.45 8.76
C GLU A 56 2.43 -8.21 8.85
N LYS A 57 2.40 -9.47 9.28
CA LYS A 57 3.61 -10.31 9.35
C LYS A 57 4.28 -10.46 8.00
N GLU A 58 3.50 -10.76 6.95
CA GLU A 58 4.03 -10.91 5.59
C GLU A 58 4.55 -9.60 5.02
N ILE A 59 3.84 -8.48 5.22
CA ILE A 59 4.30 -7.15 4.81
C ILE A 59 5.64 -6.82 5.46
N ARG A 60 5.78 -7.03 6.77
CA ARG A 60 7.03 -6.79 7.51
C ARG A 60 8.15 -7.71 7.04
N ARG A 61 7.85 -8.98 6.74
CA ARG A 61 8.82 -9.95 6.20
C ARG A 61 9.34 -9.49 4.84
N ILE A 62 8.44 -9.18 3.89
CA ILE A 62 8.81 -8.73 2.54
C ILE A 62 9.67 -7.45 2.62
N LEU A 63 9.24 -6.46 3.40
CA LEU A 63 10.01 -5.22 3.58
C LEU A 63 11.37 -5.50 4.24
N GLY A 64 11.42 -6.41 5.21
CA GLY A 64 12.65 -6.87 5.83
C GLY A 64 13.66 -7.45 4.82
N GLU A 65 13.18 -8.23 3.85
CA GLU A 65 14.00 -8.79 2.77
C GLU A 65 14.46 -7.72 1.77
N LEU A 66 13.57 -6.80 1.40
CA LEU A 66 13.86 -5.76 0.40
C LEU A 66 14.79 -4.67 0.91
N ARG A 67 14.89 -4.46 2.22
CA ARG A 67 15.66 -3.36 2.82
C ARG A 67 17.14 -3.37 2.46
N GLU A 68 17.72 -4.55 2.18
CA GLU A 68 19.14 -4.68 1.85
C GLU A 68 19.43 -4.19 0.43
N SER A 69 18.49 -4.41 -0.50
CA SER A 69 18.59 -3.94 -1.89
C SER A 69 18.18 -2.47 -2.03
N PHE A 70 17.29 -2.01 -1.16
CA PHE A 70 16.71 -0.66 -1.23
C PHE A 70 16.73 0.02 0.16
N PRO A 71 17.88 0.54 0.60
CA PRO A 71 17.99 1.16 1.91
C PRO A 71 17.13 2.43 1.97
N CYS A 72 16.21 2.48 2.94
CA CYS A 72 15.39 3.65 3.19
C CYS A 72 15.14 3.85 4.69
N ARG A 73 14.70 5.06 5.06
CA ARG A 73 14.49 5.40 6.47
C ARG A 73 13.16 4.87 6.97
N LYS A 74 12.08 5.07 6.21
CA LYS A 74 10.70 4.79 6.63
C LYS A 74 9.86 4.27 5.47
N VAL A 75 9.04 3.26 5.76
CA VAL A 75 7.97 2.77 4.89
C VAL A 75 6.65 2.79 5.65
N MET A 76 5.62 3.35 5.05
CA MET A 76 4.25 3.31 5.56
C MET A 76 3.36 2.57 4.58
N VAL A 77 2.61 1.58 5.08
CA VAL A 77 1.64 0.81 4.32
C VAL A 77 0.28 0.96 5.00
N ILE A 78 -0.70 1.50 4.28
CA ILE A 78 -2.08 1.61 4.74
C ILE A 78 -2.94 0.78 3.79
N HIS A 79 -3.70 -0.17 4.30
CA HIS A 79 -4.63 -0.94 3.49
C HIS A 79 -6.05 -0.84 4.04
N ARG A 80 -7.01 -0.58 3.16
CA ARG A 80 -8.43 -0.55 3.50
C ARG A 80 -9.04 -1.94 3.42
N HIS A 81 -9.93 -2.26 4.33
CA HIS A 81 -10.78 -3.44 4.22
C HIS A 81 -12.26 -3.05 4.33
N GLY A 82 -13.15 -3.97 3.97
CA GLY A 82 -14.55 -3.67 3.71
C GLY A 82 -14.74 -3.01 2.34
N PHE A 83 -15.78 -2.18 2.23
CA PHE A 83 -16.15 -1.53 0.98
C PHE A 83 -15.26 -0.33 0.66
N VAL A 84 -14.69 -0.31 -0.54
CA VAL A 84 -13.88 0.79 -1.09
C VAL A 84 -14.54 1.29 -2.38
N PRO A 85 -15.06 2.52 -2.42
CA PRO A 85 -15.73 3.05 -3.61
C PRO A 85 -14.74 3.34 -4.74
N VAL A 86 -15.26 3.46 -5.96
CA VAL A 86 -14.52 3.96 -7.12
C VAL A 86 -13.91 5.34 -6.81
N GLY A 87 -12.67 5.57 -7.23
CA GLY A 87 -11.92 6.81 -7.00
C GLY A 87 -11.14 6.85 -5.69
N ASP A 88 -11.46 5.97 -4.74
CA ASP A 88 -10.72 5.83 -3.49
C ASP A 88 -9.55 4.83 -3.60
N ALA A 89 -8.57 4.98 -2.72
CA ALA A 89 -7.45 4.04 -2.62
C ALA A 89 -7.78 2.86 -1.70
N ALA A 90 -7.65 1.63 -2.21
CA ALA A 90 -7.68 0.42 -1.38
C ALA A 90 -6.36 0.22 -0.63
N ILE A 91 -5.24 0.68 -1.21
CA ILE A 91 -3.92 0.61 -0.59
C ILE A 91 -3.17 1.93 -0.81
N TYR A 92 -2.38 2.30 0.18
CA TYR A 92 -1.36 3.32 0.10
C TYR A 92 -0.01 2.76 0.56
N VAL A 93 1.04 3.11 -0.17
CA VAL A 93 2.42 2.83 0.20
C VAL A 93 3.23 4.10 0.01
N GLY A 94 3.93 4.53 1.06
CA GLY A 94 4.90 5.62 0.97
C GLY A 94 6.28 5.18 1.47
N VAL A 95 7.32 5.58 0.74
CA VAL A 95 8.70 5.21 0.99
C VAL A 95 9.55 6.48 1.08
N LEU A 96 10.15 6.69 2.25
CA LEU A 96 11.00 7.84 2.53
C LEU A 96 12.46 7.42 2.54
N SER A 97 13.24 8.02 1.65
CA SER A 97 14.58 7.56 1.28
C SER A 97 15.53 8.72 1.02
N ARG A 98 16.84 8.43 1.03
CA ARG A 98 17.87 9.44 0.78
C ARG A 98 17.87 9.91 -0.67
N HIS A 99 17.67 9.00 -1.62
CA HIS A 99 17.56 9.31 -3.04
C HIS A 99 16.36 8.59 -3.65
N ARG A 100 15.88 9.11 -4.78
CA ARG A 100 14.67 8.62 -5.45
C ARG A 100 14.77 7.16 -5.90
N GLN A 101 15.98 6.66 -6.18
CA GLN A 101 16.18 5.34 -6.77
C GLN A 101 15.78 4.22 -5.79
N GLU A 102 16.15 4.38 -4.52
CA GLU A 102 15.78 3.48 -3.44
C GLU A 102 14.28 3.54 -3.17
N GLY A 103 13.70 4.75 -3.15
CA GLY A 103 12.26 4.96 -2.96
C GLY A 103 11.42 4.25 -4.03
N PHE A 104 11.70 4.51 -5.32
CA PHE A 104 10.99 3.86 -6.41
C PHE A 104 11.25 2.35 -6.49
N GLY A 105 12.51 1.94 -6.29
CA GLY A 105 12.90 0.53 -6.32
C GLY A 105 12.18 -0.30 -5.27
N LEU A 106 12.18 0.17 -4.00
CA LEU A 106 11.49 -0.52 -2.92
C LEU A 106 9.99 -0.56 -3.16
N LEU A 107 9.37 0.55 -3.55
CA LEU A 107 7.93 0.63 -3.77
C LEU A 107 7.48 -0.35 -4.84
N SER A 108 8.18 -0.39 -5.98
CA SER A 108 7.85 -1.31 -7.09
C SER A 108 8.00 -2.77 -6.64
N ALA A 109 9.16 -3.13 -6.09
CA ALA A 109 9.43 -4.50 -5.66
C ALA A 109 8.48 -4.97 -4.55
N PHE A 110 8.12 -4.08 -3.63
CA PHE A 110 7.16 -4.35 -2.56
C PHE A 110 5.76 -4.61 -3.13
N MET A 111 5.29 -3.80 -4.06
CA MET A 111 3.95 -3.98 -4.67
C MET A 111 3.82 -5.31 -5.42
N ASP A 112 4.89 -5.73 -6.12
CA ASP A 112 4.91 -7.03 -6.81
C ASP A 112 4.84 -8.21 -5.83
N ARG A 113 5.62 -8.15 -4.75
CA ARG A 113 5.61 -9.16 -3.69
C ARG A 113 4.31 -9.17 -2.89
N LEU A 114 3.75 -7.99 -2.59
CA LEU A 114 2.50 -7.87 -1.83
C LEU A 114 1.35 -8.58 -2.54
N LYS A 115 1.20 -8.36 -3.86
CA LYS A 115 0.14 -9.00 -4.66
C LYS A 115 0.28 -10.53 -4.74
N LYS A 116 1.48 -11.06 -4.52
CA LYS A 116 1.77 -12.50 -4.64
C LYS A 116 1.68 -13.21 -3.30
N ASP A 117 2.21 -12.60 -2.25
CA ASP A 117 2.51 -13.29 -1.00
C ASP A 117 1.56 -12.89 0.15
N VAL A 118 0.90 -11.73 0.08
CA VAL A 118 0.11 -11.21 1.20
C VAL A 118 -1.36 -11.64 1.08
N PRO A 119 -1.94 -12.24 2.14
CA PRO A 119 -3.32 -12.73 2.15
C PRO A 119 -4.34 -11.58 2.29
N ILE A 120 -4.51 -10.82 1.21
CA ILE A 120 -5.52 -9.78 1.05
C ILE A 120 -6.40 -10.19 -0.13
N TRP A 121 -7.69 -10.34 0.10
CA TRP A 121 -8.61 -10.82 -0.92
C TRP A 121 -9.61 -9.75 -1.31
N LYS A 122 -9.67 -9.50 -2.62
CA LYS A 122 -10.84 -8.88 -3.22
C LYS A 122 -11.95 -9.92 -3.22
N VAL A 123 -12.99 -9.67 -2.43
CA VAL A 123 -14.13 -10.58 -2.27
C VAL A 123 -15.14 -10.43 -3.40
N GLY A 124 -15.31 -9.21 -3.92
CA GLY A 124 -16.23 -8.97 -5.02
C GLY A 124 -16.30 -7.52 -5.45
N ALA A 125 -16.83 -7.33 -6.67
CA ALA A 125 -17.28 -6.05 -7.15
C ALA A 125 -18.71 -5.77 -6.67
N VAL A 126 -18.98 -4.51 -6.32
CA VAL A 126 -20.34 -4.04 -6.04
C VAL A 126 -20.81 -3.29 -7.27
N SER A 127 -21.87 -3.76 -7.92
CA SER A 127 -22.46 -3.08 -9.08
C SER A 127 -23.07 -1.73 -8.69
N CYS A 128 -23.18 -0.83 -9.67
CA CYS A 128 -23.90 0.44 -9.52
C CYS A 128 -25.40 0.27 -9.30
#